data_AF-A0AA85JE00-F1
#
_entry.id   AF-A0AA85JE00-F1
#
_cell.length_a   1.000
_cell.length_b   1.000
_cell.length_c   1.000
_cell.angle_alpha   90.00
_cell.angle_beta   90.00
_cell.angle_gamma   90.00
#
_symmetry.space_group_name_H-M   'P 1'
#
loop_
_entity.id
_entity.type
_entity.pdbx_description
1 polymer ?
#
loop_
_entity_poly.entity_id
_entity_poly.type
_entity_poly.pdbx_seq_one_letter_code
_entity_poly.pdbx_strand_id
1 'polypeptide(L)'
;MVKRVVVLGCGAWGTATVKLVADNVMSSKEFHEEVYWYVRDEDYNGRSLTTWINQEHINPKYLPTLDIPSNVSASSNIQKVVEEADIILVSYPSCYILWLVENVKKFIKDGAHFVSFCKGLILCPEENRIKLVSDVIREQTGKSCVVVIGATTAVEVAKQHFTEATIGSKNLTYAHEVKRLLQPATVVKVLNSRYFLVELDDPRGNESTKLKRSDNSNTVQFNAYAGMLEIVPVNESQLKGVLLSPPPGWPKSRCFTWIHYLTYLSAHNDYIRSFSST
;
A
#
# COMPACT_ATOMS: atom_id res chain seq x y z
N MET A 1 2.53 22.31 3.97
CA MET A 1 3.73 22.07 3.15
C MET A 1 3.50 20.76 2.41
N VAL A 2 3.76 20.74 1.10
CA VAL A 2 3.55 19.56 0.25
C VAL A 2 4.71 18.59 0.46
N LYS A 3 4.43 17.31 0.73
CA LYS A 3 5.44 16.31 1.10
C LYS A 3 6.05 15.62 -0.11
N ARG A 4 7.38 15.51 -0.15
CA ARG A 4 8.09 14.78 -1.21
C ARG A 4 8.21 13.31 -0.87
N VAL A 5 7.88 12.47 -1.83
CA VAL A 5 7.87 11.01 -1.70
C VAL A 5 8.94 10.42 -2.57
N VAL A 6 9.70 9.48 -2.02
CA VAL A 6 10.78 8.82 -2.75
C VAL A 6 10.73 7.32 -2.56
N VAL A 7 11.13 6.58 -3.59
CA VAL A 7 11.20 5.12 -3.56
C VAL A 7 12.64 4.68 -3.69
N LEU A 8 13.09 3.83 -2.77
CA LEU A 8 14.40 3.21 -2.77
C LEU A 8 14.24 1.74 -3.16
N GLY A 9 14.76 1.40 -4.35
CA GLY A 9 14.84 0.03 -4.84
C GLY A 9 14.20 -0.11 -6.21
N CYS A 10 14.90 -0.74 -7.15
CA CYS A 10 14.50 -0.82 -8.56
C CYS A 10 14.11 -2.24 -9.02
N GLY A 11 13.97 -3.18 -8.10
CA GLY A 11 13.43 -4.52 -8.39
C GLY A 11 11.93 -4.49 -8.68
N ALA A 12 11.33 -5.65 -8.97
CA ALA A 12 9.91 -5.74 -9.36
C ALA A 12 8.97 -5.03 -8.37
N TRP A 13 9.17 -5.25 -7.05
CA TRP A 13 8.36 -4.58 -6.02
C TRP A 13 8.59 -3.07 -5.97
N GLY A 14 9.82 -2.61 -6.15
CA GLY A 14 10.15 -1.19 -6.25
C GLY A 14 9.46 -0.52 -7.43
N THR A 15 9.47 -1.18 -8.59
CA THR A 15 8.75 -0.72 -9.80
C THR A 15 7.24 -0.66 -9.60
N ALA A 16 6.64 -1.68 -8.98
CA ALA A 16 5.21 -1.67 -8.67
C ALA A 16 4.86 -0.56 -7.65
N THR A 17 5.70 -0.38 -6.64
CA THR A 17 5.51 0.63 -5.58
C THR A 17 5.60 2.05 -6.14
N VAL A 18 6.62 2.34 -6.97
CA VAL A 18 6.79 3.69 -7.53
C VAL A 18 5.62 4.05 -8.44
N LYS A 19 5.10 3.11 -9.23
CA LYS A 19 3.89 3.34 -10.01
C LYS A 19 2.69 3.67 -9.11
N LEU A 20 2.39 2.82 -8.13
CA LEU A 20 1.26 3.00 -7.23
C LEU A 20 1.29 4.37 -6.56
N VAL A 21 2.46 4.74 -6.04
CA VAL A 21 2.66 6.03 -5.38
C VAL A 21 2.51 7.18 -6.37
N ALA A 22 3.13 7.08 -7.55
CA ALA A 22 3.06 8.11 -8.58
C ALA A 22 1.62 8.34 -9.07
N ASP A 23 0.81 7.29 -9.20
CA ASP A 23 -0.62 7.40 -9.53
C ASP A 23 -1.40 8.12 -8.41
N ASN A 24 -1.11 7.79 -7.14
CA ASN A 24 -1.86 8.32 -5.99
C ASN A 24 -1.50 9.76 -5.64
N VAL A 25 -0.23 10.18 -5.75
CA VAL A 25 0.18 11.56 -5.41
C VAL A 25 -0.50 12.59 -6.31
N MET A 26 -0.79 12.23 -7.57
CA MET A 26 -1.50 13.11 -8.52
C MET A 26 -2.93 13.45 -8.09
N SER A 27 -3.55 12.59 -7.28
CA SER A 27 -4.93 12.78 -6.78
C SER A 27 -4.98 13.49 -5.43
N SER A 28 -3.83 13.85 -4.85
CA SER A 28 -3.72 14.39 -3.49
C SER A 28 -2.99 15.72 -3.47
N LYS A 29 -3.52 16.70 -2.71
CA LYS A 29 -2.84 17.99 -2.46
C LYS A 29 -1.82 17.91 -1.32
N GLU A 30 -1.70 16.75 -0.66
CA GLU A 30 -0.78 16.52 0.45
C GLU A 30 0.65 16.24 -0.04
N PHE A 31 0.78 15.63 -1.22
CA PHE A 31 2.04 15.12 -1.76
C PHE A 31 2.48 15.89 -2.99
N HIS A 32 3.79 15.92 -3.20
CA HIS A 32 4.39 16.53 -4.37
C HIS A 32 4.07 15.66 -5.58
N GLU A 33 3.74 16.29 -6.71
CA GLU A 33 3.31 15.59 -7.93
C GLU A 33 4.43 14.70 -8.48
N GLU A 34 5.69 15.13 -8.38
CA GLU A 34 6.86 14.35 -8.78
C GLU A 34 7.31 13.37 -7.68
N VAL A 35 7.54 12.11 -8.07
CA VAL A 35 8.09 11.04 -7.23
C VAL A 35 9.52 10.71 -7.68
N TYR A 36 10.48 10.79 -6.77
CA TYR A 36 11.86 10.41 -7.07
C TYR A 36 12.09 8.93 -6.82
N TRP A 37 12.80 8.27 -7.72
CA TRP A 37 13.08 6.85 -7.65
C TRP A 37 14.57 6.57 -7.70
N TYR A 38 15.11 6.02 -6.61
CA TYR A 38 16.47 5.54 -6.62
C TYR A 38 16.55 4.20 -7.36
N VAL A 39 17.26 4.23 -8.50
CA VAL A 39 17.55 3.08 -9.34
C VAL A 39 19.05 2.88 -9.35
N ARG A 40 19.49 1.71 -8.88
CA ARG A 40 20.91 1.35 -8.97
C ARG A 40 21.32 1.37 -10.44
N ASP A 41 22.42 2.04 -10.74
CA ASP A 41 22.89 2.16 -12.12
C ASP A 41 23.34 0.81 -12.63
N GLU A 42 22.63 0.31 -13.64
CA GLU A 42 22.88 -0.98 -14.27
C GLU A 42 22.82 -0.76 -15.78
N ASP A 43 23.73 -1.38 -16.53
CA ASP A 43 23.61 -1.40 -17.99
C ASP A 43 22.46 -2.32 -18.40
N TYR A 44 21.61 -1.83 -19.30
CA TYR A 44 20.62 -2.59 -20.02
C TYR A 44 20.68 -2.25 -21.50
N ASN A 45 21.13 -3.20 -22.33
CA ASN A 45 21.29 -3.04 -23.77
C ASN A 45 22.15 -1.80 -24.15
N GLY A 46 23.26 -1.56 -23.44
CA GLY A 46 24.21 -0.50 -23.76
C GLY A 46 23.79 0.91 -23.33
N ARG A 47 22.81 1.03 -22.44
CA ARG A 47 22.40 2.29 -21.80
C ARG A 47 22.15 2.05 -20.31
N SER A 48 22.32 3.09 -19.50
CA SER A 48 21.91 3.06 -18.09
C SER A 48 20.42 2.75 -17.96
N LEU A 49 20.07 1.90 -16.99
CA LEU A 49 18.70 1.57 -16.63
C LEU A 49 17.89 2.84 -16.26
N THR A 50 18.53 3.83 -15.63
CA THR A 50 17.87 5.12 -15.32
C THR A 50 17.47 5.88 -16.58
N THR A 51 18.33 5.88 -17.60
CA THR A 51 18.03 6.47 -18.91
C THR A 51 16.88 5.77 -19.60
N TRP A 52 16.87 4.42 -19.58
CA TRP A 52 15.75 3.62 -20.09
C TRP A 52 14.43 4.00 -19.41
N ILE A 53 14.41 4.04 -18.09
CA ILE A 53 13.20 4.35 -17.32
C ILE A 53 12.70 5.77 -17.61
N ASN A 54 13.59 6.76 -17.66
CA ASN A 54 13.19 8.15 -17.87
C ASN A 54 12.78 8.46 -19.32
N GLN A 55 13.27 7.70 -20.31
CA GLN A 55 12.93 7.92 -21.73
C GLN A 55 11.73 7.10 -22.18
N GLU A 56 11.70 5.82 -21.79
CA GLU A 56 10.73 4.85 -22.28
C GLU A 56 9.62 4.59 -21.27
N HIS A 57 9.70 5.17 -20.07
CA HIS A 57 8.69 5.02 -19.01
C HIS A 57 8.41 3.55 -18.66
N ILE A 58 9.41 2.68 -18.72
CA ILE A 58 9.32 1.25 -18.41
C ILE A 58 10.60 0.83 -17.66
N ASN A 59 10.49 -0.10 -16.72
CA ASN A 59 11.66 -0.80 -16.18
C ASN A 59 11.85 -2.14 -16.90
N PRO A 60 12.66 -2.18 -17.97
CA PRO A 60 12.70 -3.33 -18.87
C PRO A 60 13.35 -4.57 -18.24
N LYS A 61 14.10 -4.39 -17.14
CA LYS A 61 14.82 -5.48 -16.48
C LYS A 61 13.97 -6.20 -15.44
N TYR A 62 13.22 -5.45 -14.64
CA TYR A 62 12.57 -6.00 -13.45
C TYR A 62 11.05 -6.11 -13.56
N LEU A 63 10.41 -5.30 -14.41
CA LEU A 63 8.97 -5.38 -14.64
C LEU A 63 8.61 -4.76 -16.01
N PRO A 64 8.96 -5.43 -17.12
CA PRO A 64 8.92 -4.85 -18.47
C PRO A 64 7.52 -4.57 -19.01
N THR A 65 6.47 -5.12 -18.39
CA THR A 65 5.08 -4.96 -18.84
C THR A 65 4.35 -3.83 -18.10
N LEU A 66 5.05 -3.06 -17.26
CA LEU A 66 4.44 -2.01 -16.46
C LEU A 66 4.86 -0.63 -16.96
N ASP A 67 3.86 0.16 -17.37
CA ASP A 67 4.05 1.57 -17.72
C ASP A 67 4.22 2.40 -16.45
N ILE A 68 5.31 3.16 -16.42
CA ILE A 68 5.69 4.03 -15.30
C ILE A 68 5.18 5.45 -15.60
N PRO A 69 4.41 6.06 -14.69
CA PRO A 69 3.91 7.42 -14.87
C PRO A 69 5.01 8.45 -15.17
N SER A 70 4.69 9.48 -15.96
CA SER A 70 5.65 10.50 -16.38
C SER A 70 6.10 11.44 -15.26
N ASN A 71 5.40 11.44 -14.13
CA ASN A 71 5.78 12.15 -12.91
C ASN A 71 6.79 11.36 -12.04
N VAL A 72 7.38 10.28 -12.56
CA VAL A 72 8.46 9.55 -11.90
C VAL A 72 9.81 9.97 -12.49
N SER A 73 10.73 10.37 -11.60
CA SER A 73 12.10 10.73 -11.95
C SER A 73 13.09 9.71 -11.38
N ALA A 74 13.65 8.86 -12.25
CA ALA A 74 14.64 7.85 -11.87
C ALA A 74 16.06 8.44 -11.80
N SER A 75 16.81 8.10 -10.76
CA SER A 75 18.20 8.53 -10.60
C SER A 75 19.06 7.47 -9.91
N SER A 76 20.32 7.38 -10.33
CA SER A 76 21.37 6.58 -9.66
C SER A 76 22.14 7.36 -8.60
N ASN A 77 21.83 8.65 -8.40
CA ASN A 77 22.40 9.43 -7.31
C ASN A 77 21.48 9.35 -6.08
N ILE A 78 21.86 8.50 -5.12
CA ILE A 78 21.04 8.26 -3.92
C ILE A 78 20.87 9.51 -3.06
N GLN A 79 21.90 10.36 -2.94
CA GLN A 79 21.84 11.60 -2.18
C GLN A 79 20.79 12.55 -2.75
N LYS A 80 20.85 12.80 -4.07
CA LYS A 80 19.90 13.67 -4.77
C LYS A 80 18.45 13.19 -4.59
N VAL A 81 18.26 11.86 -4.55
CA VAL A 81 16.93 11.29 -4.33
C VAL A 81 16.44 11.57 -2.91
N VAL A 82 17.25 11.40 -1.88
CA VAL A 82 16.76 11.41 -0.49
C VAL A 82 16.85 12.76 0.24
N GLU A 83 17.65 13.70 -0.24
CA GLU A 83 17.99 14.93 0.51
C GLU A 83 16.76 15.79 0.87
N GLU A 84 15.78 15.87 -0.03
CA GLU A 84 14.53 16.63 0.19
C GLU A 84 13.34 15.76 0.61
N ALA A 85 13.53 14.46 0.80
CA ALA A 85 12.44 13.49 0.99
C ALA A 85 11.76 13.62 2.37
N ASP A 86 10.44 13.70 2.40
CA ASP A 86 9.63 13.61 3.62
C ASP A 86 9.24 12.16 3.95
N ILE A 87 9.02 11.36 2.90
CA ILE A 87 8.57 9.98 2.98
C ILE A 87 9.48 9.10 2.14
N ILE A 88 10.16 8.15 2.78
CA ILE A 88 11.18 7.30 2.14
C ILE A 88 10.69 5.85 2.13
N LEU A 89 10.23 5.38 0.97
CA LEU A 89 9.75 4.03 0.77
C LEU A 89 10.91 3.10 0.47
N VAL A 90 11.06 2.03 1.25
CA VAL A 90 12.16 1.07 1.14
C VAL A 90 11.63 -0.25 0.57
N SER A 91 11.95 -0.48 -0.70
CA SER A 91 11.60 -1.66 -1.49
C SER A 91 12.85 -2.46 -1.87
N TYR A 92 13.74 -2.66 -0.89
CA TYR A 92 14.97 -3.46 -1.02
C TYR A 92 14.84 -4.85 -0.37
N PRO A 93 15.54 -5.87 -0.87
CA PRO A 93 15.77 -7.11 -0.14
C PRO A 93 16.48 -6.85 1.21
N SER A 94 16.16 -7.64 2.24
CA SER A 94 16.66 -7.43 3.61
C SER A 94 18.18 -7.45 3.72
N CYS A 95 18.85 -8.25 2.90
CA CYS A 95 20.32 -8.35 2.86
C CYS A 95 21.02 -7.05 2.44
N TYR A 96 20.33 -6.10 1.79
CA TYR A 96 20.90 -4.82 1.34
C TYR A 96 20.56 -3.64 2.24
N ILE A 97 19.75 -3.83 3.29
CA ILE A 97 19.28 -2.73 4.14
C ILE A 97 20.42 -2.04 4.88
N LEU A 98 21.40 -2.78 5.40
CA LEU A 98 22.54 -2.18 6.12
C LEU A 98 23.34 -1.24 5.21
N TRP A 99 23.61 -1.68 3.98
CA TRP A 99 24.24 -0.84 2.97
C TRP A 99 23.38 0.38 2.66
N LEU A 100 22.07 0.19 2.45
CA LEU A 100 21.17 1.28 2.09
C LEU A 100 21.17 2.36 3.16
N VAL A 101 20.95 1.97 4.42
CA VAL A 101 20.86 2.89 5.56
C VAL A 101 22.17 3.66 5.76
N GLU A 102 23.33 3.00 5.64
CA GLU A 102 24.63 3.65 5.74
C GLU A 102 24.80 4.77 4.69
N ASN A 103 24.30 4.54 3.48
CA ASN A 103 24.43 5.47 2.36
C ASN A 103 23.41 6.62 2.38
N VAL A 104 22.30 6.50 3.13
CA VAL A 104 21.27 7.56 3.17
C VAL A 104 21.27 8.35 4.47
N LYS A 105 21.70 7.77 5.61
CA LYS A 105 21.47 8.34 6.96
C LYS A 105 21.94 9.78 7.16
N LYS A 106 22.98 10.22 6.42
CA LYS A 106 23.55 11.57 6.52
C LYS A 106 22.80 12.64 5.73
N PHE A 107 21.96 12.23 4.79
CA PHE A 107 21.28 13.12 3.85
C PHE A 107 19.81 13.34 4.21
N ILE A 108 19.28 12.55 5.15
CA ILE A 108 17.85 12.57 5.49
C ILE A 108 17.54 13.72 6.44
N LYS A 109 16.63 14.60 6.03
CA LYS A 109 16.15 15.72 6.86
C LYS A 109 15.39 15.26 8.11
N ASP A 110 15.29 16.15 9.10
CA ASP A 110 14.85 15.74 10.43
C ASP A 110 13.41 15.25 10.53
N GLY A 111 12.50 15.84 9.77
CA GLY A 111 11.08 15.48 9.75
C GLY A 111 10.73 14.29 8.86
N ALA A 112 11.71 13.66 8.20
CA ALA A 112 11.47 12.54 7.31
C ALA A 112 11.20 11.25 8.09
N HIS A 113 10.43 10.35 7.47
CA HIS A 113 10.19 9.01 8.00
C HIS A 113 10.24 7.95 6.91
N PHE A 114 10.48 6.72 7.33
CA PHE A 114 10.59 5.57 6.45
C PHE A 114 9.31 4.75 6.38
N VAL A 115 9.12 4.10 5.23
CA VAL A 115 8.09 3.08 5.00
C VAL A 115 8.78 1.84 4.46
N SER A 116 8.86 0.77 5.25
CA SER A 116 9.52 -0.46 4.84
C SER A 116 8.51 -1.47 4.31
N PHE A 117 8.75 -1.95 3.08
CA PHE A 117 8.05 -3.11 2.51
C PHE A 117 8.87 -4.40 2.65
N CYS A 118 10.01 -4.32 3.34
CA CYS A 118 10.98 -5.39 3.37
C CYS A 118 10.47 -6.54 4.25
N LYS A 119 10.36 -7.73 3.64
CA LYS A 119 10.15 -8.99 4.35
C LYS A 119 11.51 -9.61 4.68
N GLY A 120 11.72 -9.95 5.95
CA GLY A 120 12.91 -10.66 6.38
C GLY A 120 13.51 -10.12 7.68
N LEU A 121 14.57 -10.79 8.11
CA LEU A 121 15.28 -10.51 9.34
C LEU A 121 16.75 -10.19 9.01
N ILE A 122 17.36 -9.35 9.81
CA ILE A 122 18.78 -9.02 9.71
C ILE A 122 19.50 -9.80 10.81
N LEU A 123 20.47 -10.63 10.40
CA LEU A 123 21.38 -11.29 11.33
C LEU A 123 22.46 -10.28 11.72
N CYS A 124 22.66 -10.11 13.03
CA CYS A 124 23.71 -9.27 13.58
C CYS A 124 24.65 -10.17 14.41
N PRO A 125 25.62 -10.86 13.75
CA PRO A 125 26.49 -11.82 14.44
C PRO A 125 27.31 -11.19 15.57
N GLU A 126 27.79 -9.96 15.37
CA GLU A 126 28.57 -9.21 16.36
C GLU A 126 27.80 -8.93 17.66
N GLU A 127 26.47 -8.81 17.56
CA GLU A 127 25.58 -8.60 18.70
C GLU A 127 24.95 -9.90 19.22
N ASN A 128 25.20 -11.03 18.54
CA ASN A 128 24.52 -12.32 18.76
C ASN A 128 22.98 -12.18 18.79
N ARG A 129 22.43 -11.39 17.87
CA ARG A 129 20.99 -11.05 17.82
C ARG A 129 20.45 -11.07 16.40
N ILE A 130 19.12 -11.17 16.32
CA ILE A 130 18.36 -10.98 15.10
C ILE A 130 17.54 -9.70 15.26
N LYS A 131 17.55 -8.84 14.25
CA LYS A 131 16.80 -7.58 14.24
C LYS A 131 15.78 -7.55 13.11
N LEU A 132 14.67 -6.87 13.34
CA LEU A 132 13.76 -6.50 12.27
C LEU A 132 14.42 -5.41 11.42
N VAL A 133 14.15 -5.42 10.11
CA VAL A 133 14.59 -4.36 9.19
C VAL A 133 14.18 -2.97 9.71
N SER A 134 12.95 -2.87 10.22
CA SER A 134 12.43 -1.60 10.75
C SER A 134 13.16 -1.14 12.02
N ASP A 135 13.69 -2.05 12.84
CA ASP A 135 14.48 -1.69 14.02
C ASP A 135 15.85 -1.19 13.61
N VAL A 136 16.51 -1.85 12.66
CA VAL A 136 17.78 -1.39 12.10
C VAL A 136 17.66 0.01 11.50
N ILE A 137 16.60 0.28 10.74
CA ILE A 137 16.34 1.63 10.20
C ILE A 137 16.21 2.66 11.34
N ARG A 138 15.41 2.37 12.37
CA ARG A 138 15.22 3.28 13.51
C ARG A 138 16.52 3.53 14.26
N GLU A 139 17.28 2.48 14.58
CA GLU A 139 18.53 2.56 15.35
C GLU A 139 19.60 3.36 14.62
N GLN A 140 19.77 3.15 13.32
CA GLN A 140 20.87 3.77 12.57
C GLN A 140 20.55 5.17 12.03
N THR A 141 19.27 5.51 11.85
CA THR A 141 18.86 6.82 11.32
C THR A 141 18.24 7.74 12.36
N GLY A 142 17.80 7.19 13.50
CA GLY A 142 16.99 7.91 14.48
C GLY A 142 15.59 8.29 13.99
N LYS A 143 15.16 7.83 12.80
CA LYS A 143 13.88 8.21 12.19
C LYS A 143 12.80 7.16 12.44
N SER A 144 11.54 7.59 12.40
CA SER A 144 10.40 6.68 12.47
C SER A 144 10.35 5.77 11.23
N CYS A 145 9.88 4.53 11.43
CA CYS A 145 9.72 3.57 10.35
C CYS A 145 8.34 2.90 10.47
N VAL A 146 7.49 3.15 9.48
CA VAL A 146 6.24 2.43 9.21
C VAL A 146 6.57 1.15 8.44
N VAL A 147 5.85 0.07 8.70
CA VAL A 147 6.06 -1.24 8.06
C VAL A 147 4.80 -1.59 7.28
N VAL A 148 4.95 -2.07 6.05
CA VAL A 148 3.84 -2.51 5.20
C VAL A 148 4.09 -3.94 4.76
N ILE A 149 3.23 -4.86 5.20
CA ILE A 149 3.36 -6.30 4.92
C ILE A 149 1.99 -6.83 4.49
N GLY A 150 1.95 -7.55 3.38
CA GLY A 150 0.72 -8.13 2.85
C GLY A 150 0.93 -9.41 2.07
N ALA A 151 -0.16 -10.10 1.78
CA ALA A 151 -0.21 -11.21 0.84
C ALA A 151 -0.30 -10.64 -0.59
N THR A 152 0.80 -10.01 -1.03
CA THR A 152 0.87 -9.26 -2.28
C THR A 152 2.12 -9.66 -3.06
N THR A 153 2.00 -9.77 -4.38
CA THR A 153 3.14 -9.82 -5.30
C THR A 153 3.26 -8.52 -6.08
N ALA A 154 4.48 -8.20 -6.54
CA ALA A 154 4.71 -7.03 -7.37
C ALA A 154 3.86 -7.04 -8.64
N VAL A 155 3.68 -8.21 -9.24
CA VAL A 155 2.91 -8.37 -10.47
C VAL A 155 1.43 -8.14 -10.22
N GLU A 156 0.85 -8.65 -9.13
CA GLU A 156 -0.55 -8.42 -8.79
C GLU A 156 -0.83 -6.94 -8.53
N VAL A 157 0.03 -6.27 -7.76
CA VAL A 157 -0.10 -4.83 -7.48
C VAL A 157 0.04 -4.03 -8.77
N ALA A 158 1.03 -4.34 -9.61
CA ALA A 158 1.24 -3.70 -10.89
C ALA A 158 0.06 -3.88 -11.86
N LYS A 159 -0.58 -5.05 -11.84
CA LYS A 159 -1.78 -5.35 -12.64
C LYS A 159 -3.08 -4.84 -12.02
N GLN A 160 -3.01 -4.12 -10.90
CA GLN A 160 -4.18 -3.63 -10.15
C GLN A 160 -5.14 -4.77 -9.75
N HIS A 161 -4.62 -5.98 -9.54
CA HIS A 161 -5.39 -7.06 -8.96
C HIS A 161 -5.72 -6.73 -7.50
N PHE A 162 -6.86 -7.24 -7.04
CA PHE A 162 -7.24 -7.10 -5.64
C PHE A 162 -6.17 -7.72 -4.74
N THR A 163 -5.64 -6.92 -3.81
CA THR A 163 -4.61 -7.31 -2.85
C THR A 163 -4.81 -6.60 -1.52
N GLU A 164 -4.27 -7.16 -0.44
CA GLU A 164 -4.38 -6.61 0.91
C GLU A 164 -3.00 -6.49 1.56
N ALA A 165 -2.78 -5.38 2.27
CA ALA A 165 -1.59 -5.15 3.07
C ALA A 165 -1.95 -4.56 4.44
N THR A 166 -1.16 -4.94 5.44
CA THR A 166 -1.23 -4.43 6.80
C THR A 166 -0.17 -3.36 6.99
N ILE A 167 -0.57 -2.22 7.57
CA ILE A 167 0.32 -1.12 7.95
C ILE A 167 0.58 -1.21 9.45
N GLY A 168 1.82 -1.46 9.83
CA GLY A 168 2.29 -1.44 11.23
C GLY A 168 3.08 -0.16 11.52
N SER A 169 2.66 0.60 12.53
CA SER A 169 3.36 1.82 12.95
C SER A 169 3.17 2.09 14.44
N LYS A 170 4.19 2.65 15.09
CA LYS A 170 4.08 3.24 16.44
C LYS A 170 3.51 4.66 16.42
N ASN A 171 3.52 5.31 15.26
CA ASN A 171 2.99 6.65 15.05
C ASN A 171 1.76 6.57 14.14
N LEU A 172 0.57 6.81 14.70
CA LEU A 172 -0.70 6.75 13.97
C LEU A 172 -0.80 7.81 12.87
N THR A 173 -0.23 8.99 13.06
CA THR A 173 -0.20 10.04 12.03
C THR A 173 0.53 9.55 10.79
N TYR A 174 1.72 8.95 10.95
CA TYR A 174 2.44 8.35 9.82
C TYR A 174 1.72 7.12 9.25
N ALA A 175 1.05 6.33 10.08
CA ALA A 175 0.24 5.20 9.59
C ALA A 175 -0.88 5.67 8.65
N HIS A 176 -1.61 6.70 9.04
CA HIS A 176 -2.69 7.27 8.23
C HIS A 176 -2.18 7.97 6.97
N GLU A 177 -1.01 8.59 7.03
CA GLU A 177 -0.35 9.18 5.87
C GLU A 177 0.07 8.11 4.86
N VAL A 178 0.75 7.06 5.31
CA VAL A 178 1.12 5.92 4.46
C VAL A 178 -0.12 5.22 3.91
N LYS A 179 -1.19 5.13 4.71
CA LYS A 179 -2.49 4.63 4.25
C LYS A 179 -2.97 5.44 3.04
N ARG A 180 -3.07 6.77 3.13
CA ARG A 180 -3.49 7.62 2.00
C ARG A 180 -2.54 7.52 0.80
N LEU A 181 -1.24 7.37 1.04
CA LEU A 181 -0.23 7.28 -0.01
C LEU A 181 -0.34 5.97 -0.83
N LEU A 182 -0.65 4.85 -0.18
CA LEU A 182 -0.66 3.52 -0.79
C LEU A 182 -2.06 3.06 -1.22
N GLN A 183 -3.11 3.78 -0.84
CA GLN A 183 -4.48 3.33 -1.09
C GLN A 183 -5.03 3.77 -2.43
N PRO A 184 -5.59 2.82 -3.17
CA PRO A 184 -6.83 3.01 -3.92
C PRO A 184 -8.06 2.56 -3.10
N ALA A 185 -7.87 1.79 -2.01
CA ALA A 185 -8.91 1.02 -1.30
C ALA A 185 -8.57 0.67 0.17
N THR A 186 -9.56 0.61 1.08
CA THR A 186 -9.44 0.12 2.47
C THR A 186 -10.33 -1.10 2.70
N VAL A 187 -9.82 -2.26 3.10
CA VAL A 187 -10.68 -3.31 3.69
C VAL A 187 -11.14 -2.83 5.07
N VAL A 188 -12.44 -2.57 5.24
CA VAL A 188 -13.02 -2.08 6.50
C VAL A 188 -13.45 -3.23 7.40
N LYS A 189 -13.91 -4.34 6.82
CA LYS A 189 -14.41 -5.48 7.61
C LYS A 189 -14.28 -6.80 6.85
N VAL A 190 -13.63 -7.80 7.43
CA VAL A 190 -13.68 -9.17 6.90
C VAL A 190 -14.92 -9.86 7.46
N LEU A 191 -15.81 -10.31 6.58
CA LEU A 191 -17.11 -10.90 6.98
C LEU A 191 -16.98 -12.42 7.14
N ASN A 192 -16.23 -13.08 6.26
CA ASN A 192 -15.79 -14.46 6.37
C ASN A 192 -14.66 -14.72 5.35
N SER A 193 -14.25 -15.99 5.17
CA SER A 193 -13.18 -16.39 4.24
C SER A 193 -13.45 -16.07 2.77
N ARG A 194 -14.68 -15.72 2.40
CA ARG A 194 -15.06 -15.40 1.03
C ARG A 194 -15.48 -13.95 0.82
N TYR A 195 -15.96 -13.25 1.85
CA TYR A 195 -16.54 -11.92 1.71
C TYR A 195 -15.93 -10.92 2.67
N PHE A 196 -15.67 -9.71 2.17
CA PHE A 196 -15.17 -8.60 2.95
C PHE A 196 -15.72 -7.27 2.40
N LEU A 197 -15.87 -6.31 3.31
CA LEU A 197 -16.32 -4.96 3.04
C LEU A 197 -15.09 -4.09 2.79
N VAL A 198 -15.07 -3.42 1.64
CA VAL A 198 -14.02 -2.49 1.24
C VAL A 198 -14.62 -1.10 1.16
N GLU A 199 -13.90 -0.11 1.62
CA GLU A 199 -14.20 1.29 1.44
C GLU A 199 -13.22 1.87 0.43
N LEU A 200 -13.74 2.41 -0.65
CA LEU A 200 -12.97 3.03 -1.72
C LEU A 200 -13.28 4.51 -1.75
N ASP A 201 -12.31 5.33 -2.16
CA ASP A 201 -12.61 6.70 -2.56
C ASP A 201 -13.56 6.68 -3.77
N ASP A 202 -14.59 7.52 -3.78
CA ASP A 202 -15.48 7.69 -4.94
C ASP A 202 -15.13 8.96 -5.71
N PRO A 203 -14.22 8.88 -6.71
CA PRO A 203 -13.85 10.04 -7.52
C PRO A 203 -14.98 10.48 -8.47
N ARG A 204 -16.07 9.72 -8.60
CA ARG A 204 -17.15 9.96 -9.58
C ARG A 204 -18.36 10.69 -9.00
N GLY A 205 -18.27 11.21 -7.77
CA GLY A 205 -19.40 11.69 -6.96
C GLY A 205 -20.47 12.48 -7.73
N ASN A 206 -21.46 11.78 -8.28
CA ASN A 206 -22.70 12.36 -8.76
C ASN A 206 -23.64 12.53 -7.56
N GLU A 207 -24.35 13.66 -7.51
CA GLU A 207 -25.23 14.04 -6.40
C GLU A 207 -26.36 13.05 -6.08
N SER A 208 -26.62 12.07 -6.96
CA SER A 208 -27.72 11.11 -6.88
C SER A 208 -27.47 9.90 -5.98
N THR A 209 -26.24 9.63 -5.54
CA THR A 209 -25.88 8.48 -4.68
C THR A 209 -25.72 8.83 -3.18
N LYS A 210 -26.41 9.88 -2.70
CA LYS A 210 -26.46 10.27 -1.27
C LYS A 210 -27.22 9.25 -0.40
N LEU A 211 -26.77 8.00 -0.34
CA LEU A 211 -27.18 7.04 0.69
C LEU A 211 -26.24 7.17 1.89
N LYS A 212 -26.77 7.78 2.96
CA LYS A 212 -26.24 7.87 4.34
C LYS A 212 -24.70 7.93 4.46
N ARG A 213 -24.15 9.12 4.16
CA ARG A 213 -22.78 9.49 4.54
C ARG A 213 -22.68 9.59 6.06
N SER A 214 -21.88 8.76 6.69
CA SER A 214 -21.35 9.03 8.03
C SER A 214 -19.91 9.49 7.87
N ASP A 215 -19.64 10.70 8.34
CA ASP A 215 -18.34 11.37 8.40
C ASP A 215 -17.72 11.86 7.07
N ASN A 216 -16.84 12.85 7.24
CA ASN A 216 -16.31 13.80 6.26
C ASN A 216 -15.40 13.20 5.15
N SER A 217 -15.50 11.91 4.84
CA SER A 217 -14.73 11.25 3.78
C SER A 217 -15.61 10.99 2.55
N ASN A 218 -15.09 11.28 1.35
CA ASN A 218 -15.71 10.94 0.05
C ASN A 218 -15.56 9.45 -0.27
N THR A 219 -15.82 8.58 0.71
CA THR A 219 -15.62 7.15 0.59
C THR A 219 -16.94 6.40 0.49
N VAL A 220 -16.98 5.34 -0.32
CA VAL A 220 -18.14 4.48 -0.54
C VAL A 220 -17.77 3.04 -0.19
N GLN A 221 -18.71 2.31 0.40
CA GLN A 221 -18.52 0.92 0.79
C GLN A 221 -18.99 -0.05 -0.30
N PHE A 222 -18.15 -1.03 -0.58
CA PHE A 222 -18.32 -2.07 -1.58
C PHE A 222 -18.15 -3.44 -0.93
N ASN A 223 -18.90 -4.42 -1.43
CA ASN A 223 -18.64 -5.81 -1.07
C ASN A 223 -17.70 -6.43 -2.09
N ALA A 224 -16.68 -7.10 -1.59
CA ALA A 224 -15.75 -7.86 -2.41
C ALA A 224 -15.81 -9.34 -2.02
N TYR A 225 -15.60 -10.18 -3.02
CA TYR A 225 -15.65 -11.63 -2.93
C TYR A 225 -14.36 -12.23 -3.47
N ALA A 226 -13.81 -13.23 -2.77
CA ALA A 226 -12.54 -13.90 -3.09
C ALA A 226 -12.52 -14.72 -4.42
N GLY A 227 -13.41 -14.43 -5.37
CA GLY A 227 -13.46 -15.03 -6.70
C GLY A 227 -14.15 -14.17 -7.75
N MET A 228 -14.34 -12.88 -7.49
CA MET A 228 -14.88 -11.93 -8.47
C MET A 228 -13.76 -11.17 -9.17
N LEU A 229 -13.96 -10.93 -10.46
CA LEU A 229 -13.09 -10.08 -11.27
C LEU A 229 -13.22 -8.59 -10.90
N GLU A 230 -14.35 -8.19 -10.31
CA GLU A 230 -14.68 -6.80 -10.02
C GLU A 230 -15.24 -6.61 -8.60
N ILE A 231 -14.97 -5.44 -8.01
CA ILE A 231 -15.58 -4.97 -6.77
C ILE A 231 -16.87 -4.23 -7.13
N VAL A 232 -17.99 -4.56 -6.49
CA VAL A 232 -19.32 -4.00 -6.83
C VAL A 232 -20.02 -3.40 -5.60
N PRO A 233 -20.80 -2.31 -5.77
CA PRO A 233 -21.65 -1.77 -4.72
C PRO A 233 -22.60 -2.81 -4.14
N VAL A 234 -22.87 -2.72 -2.84
CA VAL A 234 -23.68 -3.71 -2.09
C VAL A 234 -25.05 -3.97 -2.73
N ASN A 235 -25.70 -2.92 -3.24
CA ASN A 235 -26.99 -2.98 -3.94
C ASN A 235 -26.87 -3.64 -5.32
N GLU A 236 -25.78 -3.39 -6.05
CA GLU A 236 -25.55 -3.99 -7.35
C GLU A 236 -25.17 -5.47 -7.25
N SER A 237 -24.40 -5.87 -6.21
CA SER A 237 -24.14 -7.29 -5.92
C SER A 237 -25.44 -8.07 -5.70
N GLN A 238 -26.45 -7.45 -5.08
CA GLN A 238 -27.76 -8.08 -4.86
C GLN A 238 -28.51 -8.28 -6.19
N LEU A 239 -28.50 -7.27 -7.06
CA LEU A 239 -29.17 -7.30 -8.37
C LEU A 239 -28.51 -8.28 -9.34
N LYS A 240 -27.17 -8.40 -9.30
CA LYS A 240 -26.39 -9.32 -10.14
C LYS A 240 -26.45 -10.78 -9.69
N GLY A 241 -27.29 -11.12 -8.71
CA GLY A 241 -27.53 -12.52 -8.31
C GLY A 241 -26.34 -13.17 -7.61
N VAL A 242 -25.50 -12.38 -6.95
CA VAL A 242 -24.38 -12.90 -6.13
C VAL A 242 -24.96 -13.64 -4.93
N LEU A 243 -25.15 -14.95 -5.09
CA LEU A 243 -25.63 -15.84 -4.05
C LEU A 243 -24.52 -16.05 -3.02
N LEU A 244 -24.61 -15.31 -1.94
CA LEU A 244 -23.79 -15.55 -0.77
C LEU A 244 -24.15 -16.90 -0.15
N SER A 245 -23.15 -17.63 0.33
CA SER A 245 -23.39 -18.71 1.30
C SER A 245 -23.63 -18.11 2.69
N PRO A 246 -24.69 -18.50 3.43
CA PRO A 246 -24.90 -18.02 4.79
C PRO A 246 -23.65 -18.25 5.64
N PRO A 247 -23.22 -17.30 6.48
CA PRO A 247 -22.10 -17.54 7.38
C PRO A 247 -22.43 -18.71 8.33
N PRO A 248 -21.42 -19.43 8.85
CA PRO A 248 -21.63 -20.41 9.90
C PRO A 248 -22.44 -19.82 11.07
N GLY A 249 -23.53 -20.49 11.46
CA GLY A 249 -24.43 -20.03 12.52
C GLY A 249 -25.62 -19.16 12.06
N TRP A 250 -25.75 -18.84 10.76
CA TRP A 250 -26.93 -18.15 10.26
C TRP A 250 -28.21 -18.99 10.46
N PRO A 251 -29.31 -18.41 10.97
CA PRO A 251 -30.55 -19.17 11.18
C PRO A 251 -31.08 -19.76 9.88
N LYS A 252 -31.21 -21.09 9.81
CA LYS A 252 -31.73 -21.82 8.64
C LYS A 252 -33.17 -21.40 8.26
N SER A 253 -33.91 -20.83 9.21
CA SER A 253 -35.27 -20.32 9.03
C SER A 253 -35.33 -18.92 8.42
N ARG A 254 -34.20 -18.21 8.24
CA ARG A 254 -34.17 -16.86 7.67
C ARG A 254 -33.62 -16.88 6.26
N CYS A 255 -34.37 -16.26 5.34
CA CYS A 255 -33.88 -15.99 3.99
C CYS A 255 -32.58 -15.18 4.06
N PHE A 256 -31.57 -15.63 3.35
CA PHE A 256 -30.25 -15.01 3.36
C PHE A 256 -30.13 -14.02 2.21
N THR A 257 -29.94 -12.75 2.57
CA THR A 257 -29.65 -11.66 1.64
C THR A 257 -28.54 -10.82 2.25
N TRP A 258 -27.85 -10.05 1.41
CA TRP A 258 -26.88 -9.05 1.87
C TRP A 258 -27.48 -8.08 2.90
N ILE A 259 -28.72 -7.63 2.70
CA ILE A 259 -29.41 -6.70 3.63
C ILE A 259 -29.59 -7.33 5.00
N HIS A 260 -30.10 -8.56 5.05
CA HIS A 260 -30.29 -9.26 6.33
C HIS A 260 -28.95 -9.50 7.02
N TYR A 261 -27.93 -9.91 6.26
CA TYR A 261 -26.61 -10.19 6.81
C TYR A 261 -25.95 -8.94 7.40
N LEU A 262 -25.95 -7.83 6.66
CA LEU A 262 -25.38 -6.56 7.14
C LEU A 262 -26.15 -6.03 8.35
N THR A 263 -27.49 -6.10 8.33
CA THR A 263 -28.33 -5.68 9.46
C THR A 263 -28.07 -6.52 10.71
N TYR A 264 -27.92 -7.84 10.53
CA TYR A 264 -27.57 -8.75 11.61
C TYR A 264 -26.22 -8.38 12.23
N LEU A 265 -25.20 -8.11 11.42
CA LEU A 265 -23.89 -7.68 11.91
C LEU A 265 -23.92 -6.34 12.63
N SER A 266 -24.71 -5.37 12.15
CA SER A 266 -24.89 -4.08 12.82
C SER A 266 -25.58 -4.22 14.18
N ALA A 267 -26.53 -5.14 14.30
CA ALA A 267 -27.27 -5.39 15.53
C ALA A 267 -26.48 -6.23 16.55
N HIS A 268 -25.52 -7.05 16.11
CA HIS A 268 -24.74 -7.97 16.95
C HIS A 268 -23.27 -7.56 17.02
N ASN A 269 -23.00 -6.28 17.23
CA ASN A 269 -21.65 -5.67 17.27
C ASN A 269 -20.68 -6.27 18.32
N ASP A 270 -21.11 -7.28 19.09
CA ASP A 270 -20.31 -8.02 20.06
C ASP A 270 -19.29 -9.01 19.43
N TYR A 271 -19.41 -9.34 18.14
CA TYR A 271 -18.42 -10.21 17.48
C TYR A 271 -17.02 -9.58 17.34
N ILE A 272 -16.89 -8.27 17.60
CA ILE A 272 -15.62 -7.54 17.54
C ILE A 272 -14.83 -7.67 18.86
N ARG A 273 -15.49 -8.01 19.99
CA ARG A 273 -14.77 -8.14 21.27
C ARG A 273 -13.92 -9.41 21.37
N SER A 274 -14.21 -10.46 20.61
CA SER A 274 -13.49 -11.75 20.71
C SER A 274 -12.14 -11.79 20.01
N PHE A 275 -11.74 -10.76 19.26
CA PHE A 275 -10.42 -10.67 18.62
C PHE A 275 -9.47 -9.65 19.27
N SER A 276 -9.88 -9.06 20.41
CA SER A 276 -9.04 -8.13 21.20
C SER A 276 -8.49 -8.77 22.50
N SER A 277 -8.66 -10.08 22.65
CA SER A 277 -8.19 -10.83 23.82
C SER A 277 -7.54 -12.15 23.41
N THR A 278 -6.43 -12.08 22.69
CA THR A 278 -5.35 -13.09 22.65
C THR A 278 -4.07 -12.41 22.20
#